data_AF-A0A847Y0Q5-F1
#
_entry.id   AF-A0A847Y0Q5-F1
#
_cell.length_a   1.000
_cell.length_b   1.000
_cell.length_c   1.000
_cell.angle_alpha   90.00
_cell.angle_beta   90.00
_cell.angle_gamma   90.00
#
_symmetry.space_group_name_H-M   'P 1'
#
loop_
_entity.id
_entity.type
_entity.pdbx_description
1 polymer ?
#
loop_
_entity_poly.entity_id
_entity_poly.type
_entity_poly.pdbx_seq_one_letter_code
_entity_poly.pdbx_strand_id
1 'polypeptide(L)'
;MDYRYKDVGVTDETDKTYSQWAKLVCEKIIERGYFKEGISICGMGIGMLITANKSPGIFAAVCNDSYSTERARLSNHANAICVCACVIGPELAKKIMKEWLSQEFHGGASQAKVDQIAEVEHSMSGRKSCNSQRSSFENYTHVLIHPIGGRVGKFLPGKKMISVVFS
;
A
#
# COMPACT_ATOMS: atom_id res chain seq x y z
N MET A 1 -4.78 13.86 -12.42
CA MET A 1 -3.92 12.66 -12.53
C MET A 1 -4.83 11.48 -12.33
N ASP A 2 -5.03 10.65 -13.35
CA ASP A 2 -5.73 9.37 -13.17
C ASP A 2 -4.70 8.27 -12.98
N TYR A 3 -4.91 7.47 -11.94
CA TYR A 3 -4.12 6.29 -11.67
C TYR A 3 -4.92 5.05 -12.07
N ARG A 4 -4.25 3.90 -12.18
CA ARG A 4 -4.93 2.60 -12.21
C ARG A 4 -4.60 1.81 -10.95
N TYR A 5 -5.24 2.27 -9.88
CA TYR A 5 -5.47 1.65 -8.58
C TYR A 5 -6.35 0.39 -8.68
N LYS A 6 -6.30 -0.55 -7.72
CA LYS A 6 -7.24 -1.68 -7.65
C LYS A 6 -7.80 -1.89 -6.26
N ASP A 7 -9.12 -1.84 -6.16
CA ASP A 7 -9.90 -2.33 -5.02
C ASP A 7 -9.77 -3.85 -4.84
N VAL A 8 -9.35 -4.29 -3.65
CA VAL A 8 -9.41 -5.71 -3.22
C VAL A 8 -10.24 -5.91 -1.94
N GLY A 9 -11.06 -4.93 -1.52
CA GLY A 9 -11.97 -5.03 -0.37
C GLY A 9 -12.15 -3.71 0.40
N VAL A 10 -13.02 -3.66 1.40
CA VAL A 10 -13.82 -4.77 1.96
C VAL A 10 -15.11 -5.01 1.16
N THR A 11 -15.57 -6.27 1.06
CA THR A 11 -16.79 -6.64 0.32
C THR A 11 -18.02 -6.87 1.20
N ASP A 12 -17.88 -6.81 2.52
CA ASP A 12 -18.94 -6.94 3.53
C ASP A 12 -18.64 -5.96 4.67
N GLU A 13 -19.45 -4.90 4.81
CA GLU A 13 -19.27 -3.83 5.82
C GLU A 13 -19.34 -4.33 7.27
N THR A 14 -19.76 -5.58 7.50
CA THR A 14 -19.76 -6.20 8.83
C THR A 14 -18.43 -6.87 9.20
N ASP A 15 -17.55 -7.16 8.23
CA ASP A 15 -16.24 -7.76 8.50
C ASP A 15 -15.27 -6.76 9.12
N LYS A 16 -14.68 -7.14 10.26
CA LYS A 16 -13.72 -6.35 11.04
C LYS A 16 -12.30 -6.95 11.00
N THR A 17 -12.09 -7.99 10.19
CA THR A 17 -10.88 -8.81 10.12
C THR A 17 -9.80 -8.17 9.23
N TYR A 18 -9.35 -6.96 9.59
CA TYR A 18 -8.37 -6.16 8.83
C TYR A 18 -7.11 -6.94 8.39
N SER A 19 -6.70 -7.96 9.14
CA SER A 19 -5.54 -8.80 8.83
C SER A 19 -5.69 -9.61 7.53
N GLN A 20 -6.89 -10.10 7.21
CA GLN A 20 -7.16 -10.82 5.96
C GLN A 20 -6.90 -9.93 4.73
N TRP A 21 -7.36 -8.69 4.80
CA TRP A 21 -7.30 -7.75 3.69
C TRP A 21 -5.94 -7.06 3.59
N ALA A 22 -5.26 -6.81 4.72
CA ALA A 22 -3.85 -6.44 4.73
C ALA A 22 -2.99 -7.49 4.00
N LYS A 23 -3.19 -8.77 4.33
CA LYS A 23 -2.55 -9.90 3.65
C LYS A 23 -2.88 -9.92 2.15
N LEU A 24 -4.15 -9.73 1.77
CA LEU A 24 -4.55 -9.70 0.36
C LEU A 24 -3.92 -8.55 -0.43
N VAL A 25 -3.79 -7.34 0.14
CA VAL A 25 -3.04 -6.22 -0.49
C VAL A 25 -1.58 -6.63 -0.71
N CYS A 26 -0.94 -7.22 0.30
CA CYS A 26 0.45 -7.67 0.22
C CYS A 26 0.65 -8.76 -0.84
N GLU A 27 -0.22 -9.77 -0.88
CA GLU A 27 -0.24 -10.80 -1.91
C GLU A 27 -0.33 -10.19 -3.32
N LYS A 28 -1.15 -9.16 -3.52
CA LYS A 28 -1.26 -8.50 -4.83
C LYS A 28 -0.10 -7.55 -5.16
N ILE A 29 0.70 -7.11 -4.19
CA ILE A 29 2.01 -6.47 -4.44
C ILE A 29 3.03 -7.52 -4.89
N ILE A 30 3.11 -8.64 -4.16
CA ILE A 30 4.06 -9.74 -4.39
C ILE A 30 3.80 -10.45 -5.74
N GLU A 31 2.54 -10.78 -6.05
CA GLU A 31 2.10 -11.31 -7.36
C GLU A 31 2.46 -10.40 -8.54
N ARG A 32 2.65 -9.10 -8.28
CA ARG A 32 3.03 -8.09 -9.27
C ARG A 32 4.49 -7.68 -9.16
N GLY A 33 5.32 -8.50 -8.50
CA GLY A 33 6.78 -8.33 -8.43
C GLY A 33 7.21 -7.03 -7.77
N TYR A 34 6.46 -6.55 -6.77
CA TYR A 34 6.66 -5.27 -6.07
C TYR A 34 6.59 -4.01 -6.95
N PHE A 35 6.28 -4.13 -8.25
CA PHE A 35 6.06 -3.00 -9.16
C PHE A 35 4.76 -2.20 -8.86
N LYS A 36 4.07 -2.46 -7.75
CA LYS A 36 2.75 -1.92 -7.39
C LYS A 36 2.74 -1.55 -5.91
N GLU A 37 2.07 -0.45 -5.59
CA GLU A 37 1.95 0.04 -4.22
C GLU A 37 0.59 -0.33 -3.62
N GLY A 38 0.57 -0.66 -2.33
CA GLY A 38 -0.66 -0.93 -1.57
C GLY A 38 -1.13 0.26 -0.74
N ILE A 39 -2.43 0.54 -0.73
CA ILE A 39 -3.04 1.63 0.04
C ILE A 39 -4.18 1.08 0.89
N SER A 40 -3.93 0.91 2.19
CA SER A 40 -4.92 0.43 3.15
C SER A 40 -5.51 1.60 3.94
N ILE A 41 -6.84 1.70 4.01
CA ILE A 41 -7.55 2.64 4.87
C ILE A 41 -8.29 1.84 5.94
N CYS A 42 -8.14 2.21 7.20
CA CYS A 42 -9.00 1.78 8.31
C CYS A 42 -8.92 2.83 9.43
N GLY A 43 -9.77 2.74 10.46
CA GLY A 43 -9.85 3.76 11.52
C GLY A 43 -8.51 4.24 12.08
N MET A 44 -7.60 3.33 12.45
CA MET A 44 -6.31 3.66 13.08
C MET A 44 -5.05 3.22 12.32
N GLY A 45 -5.15 2.54 11.17
CA GLY A 45 -4.00 2.10 10.34
C GLY A 45 -3.07 1.03 10.95
N ILE A 46 -2.90 1.00 12.28
CA ILE A 46 -1.93 0.17 13.00
C ILE A 46 -2.10 -1.33 12.75
N GLY A 47 -3.34 -1.84 12.75
CA GLY A 47 -3.61 -3.26 12.49
C GLY A 47 -3.24 -3.70 11.06
N MET A 48 -3.46 -2.81 10.08
CA MET A 48 -3.03 -3.02 8.69
C MET A 48 -1.50 -3.07 8.61
N LEU A 49 -0.82 -2.08 9.19
CA LEU A 49 0.64 -1.97 9.26
C LEU A 49 1.30 -3.22 9.88
N ILE A 50 0.83 -3.63 11.07
CA ILE A 50 1.38 -4.77 11.81
C ILE A 50 1.24 -6.06 11.01
N THR A 51 0.15 -6.23 10.24
CA THR A 51 -0.07 -7.42 9.42
C THR A 51 0.71 -7.36 8.10
N ALA A 52 0.74 -6.19 7.45
CA ALA A 52 1.43 -6.00 6.18
C ALA A 52 2.92 -6.30 6.30
N ASN A 53 3.57 -5.78 7.36
CA ASN A 53 4.98 -6.01 7.70
C ASN A 53 5.25 -7.42 8.31
N LYS A 54 4.44 -8.42 7.92
CA LYS A 54 4.72 -9.87 8.05
C LYS A 54 4.82 -10.56 6.69
N SER A 55 4.55 -9.84 5.60
CA SER A 55 4.63 -10.34 4.24
C SER A 55 6.02 -10.01 3.66
N PRO A 56 6.80 -10.99 3.16
CA PRO A 56 8.15 -10.75 2.68
C PRO A 56 8.24 -9.60 1.67
N GLY A 57 9.22 -8.71 1.86
CA GLY A 57 9.47 -7.56 0.98
C GLY A 57 8.42 -6.45 1.06
N ILE A 58 7.52 -6.46 2.05
CA ILE A 58 6.54 -5.39 2.26
C ILE A 58 7.03 -4.44 3.36
N PHE A 59 7.34 -3.21 2.94
CA PHE A 59 7.63 -2.10 3.84
C PHE A 59 6.43 -1.16 3.84
N ALA A 60 5.47 -1.45 4.72
CA ALA A 60 4.31 -0.62 4.98
C ALA A 60 4.63 0.46 6.03
N ALA A 61 4.02 1.64 5.88
CA ALA A 61 4.07 2.74 6.85
C ALA A 61 2.65 3.26 7.18
N VAL A 62 2.44 3.77 8.40
CA VAL A 62 1.26 4.60 8.71
C VAL A 62 1.63 6.06 8.48
N CYS A 63 0.82 6.76 7.69
CA CYS A 63 1.09 8.15 7.30
C CYS A 63 -0.17 9.01 7.44
N ASN A 64 -0.11 10.02 8.30
CA ASN A 64 -1.23 10.94 8.61
C ASN A 64 -0.87 12.41 8.35
N ASP A 65 0.32 12.67 7.81
CA ASP A 65 0.83 13.99 7.47
C ASP A 65 1.79 13.90 6.27
N SER A 66 2.09 15.06 5.66
CA SER A 66 2.95 15.12 4.47
C SER A 66 4.39 14.69 4.71
N TYR A 67 4.94 14.89 5.91
CA TYR A 67 6.33 14.56 6.22
C TYR A 67 6.49 13.06 6.49
N SER A 68 5.62 12.42 7.27
CA SER A 68 5.64 10.96 7.41
C SER A 68 5.44 10.24 6.07
N THR A 69 4.55 10.77 5.21
CA THR A 69 4.33 10.28 3.83
C THR A 69 5.60 10.37 2.99
N GLU A 70 6.21 11.56 2.93
CA GLU A 70 7.45 11.80 2.17
C GLU A 70 8.60 10.91 2.66
N ARG A 71 8.81 10.82 3.99
CA ARG A 71 9.91 10.05 4.56
C ARG A 71 9.69 8.54 4.41
N ALA A 72 8.44 8.05 4.44
CA ALA A 72 8.14 6.66 4.12
C ALA A 72 8.61 6.31 2.70
N ARG A 73 8.24 7.12 1.70
CA ARG A 73 8.66 6.91 0.30
C ARG A 73 10.14 7.14 0.07
N LEU A 74 10.62 8.36 0.33
CA LEU A 74 11.96 8.81 -0.10
C LEU A 74 13.09 8.35 0.83
N SER A 75 12.80 7.85 2.04
CA SER A 75 13.83 7.46 3.02
C SER A 75 13.71 6.03 3.55
N ASN A 76 12.60 5.33 3.31
CA ASN A 76 12.38 3.95 3.77
C ASN A 76 11.91 2.99 2.66
N HIS A 77 11.87 3.45 1.40
CA HIS A 77 11.38 2.66 0.24
C HIS A 77 9.99 2.04 0.46
N ALA A 78 9.11 2.70 1.22
CA ALA A 78 7.83 2.12 1.59
C ALA A 78 6.97 1.83 0.34
N ASN A 79 6.54 0.57 0.21
CA ASN A 79 5.72 0.07 -0.90
C ASN A 79 4.25 -0.16 -0.50
N ALA A 80 3.90 0.05 0.76
CA ALA A 80 2.51 0.19 1.19
C ALA A 80 2.32 1.36 2.18
N ILE A 81 1.14 1.98 2.13
CA ILE A 81 0.70 3.06 3.00
C ILE A 81 -0.59 2.70 3.72
N CYS A 82 -0.65 2.99 5.00
CA CYS A 82 -1.81 2.84 5.87
C CYS A 82 -2.28 4.23 6.32
N VAL A 83 -3.55 4.56 6.03
CA VAL A 83 -4.16 5.86 6.34
C VAL A 83 -5.23 5.69 7.41
N CYS A 84 -5.24 6.57 8.41
CA CYS A 84 -6.10 6.43 9.59
C CYS A 84 -7.38 7.25 9.46
N ALA A 85 -8.50 6.60 9.10
CA ALA A 85 -9.79 7.24 8.85
C ALA A 85 -10.39 7.96 10.07
N CYS A 86 -10.03 7.56 11.29
CA CYS A 86 -10.46 8.22 12.53
C CYS A 86 -9.50 9.34 13.00
N VAL A 87 -8.41 9.59 12.27
CA VAL A 87 -7.36 10.58 12.64
C VAL A 87 -7.31 11.75 11.67
N ILE A 88 -7.54 11.52 10.37
CA ILE A 88 -7.46 12.58 9.35
C ILE A 88 -8.72 12.71 8.48
N GLY A 89 -9.08 13.95 8.16
CA GLY A 89 -10.18 14.27 7.25
C GLY A 89 -9.86 13.97 5.78
N PRO A 90 -10.90 13.84 4.92
CA PRO A 90 -10.74 13.38 3.53
C PRO A 90 -9.87 14.27 2.66
N GLU A 91 -9.82 15.59 2.88
CA GLU A 91 -8.93 16.48 2.11
C GLU A 91 -7.45 16.31 2.46
N LEU A 92 -7.13 16.02 3.73
CA LEU A 92 -5.76 15.68 4.13
C LEU A 92 -5.36 14.30 3.60
N ALA A 93 -6.29 13.33 3.63
CA ALA A 93 -6.08 12.03 2.99
C ALA A 93 -5.80 12.17 1.48
N LYS A 94 -6.60 12.96 0.73
CA LYS A 94 -6.35 13.25 -0.70
C LYS A 94 -4.98 13.90 -0.94
N LYS A 95 -4.56 14.83 -0.08
CA LYS A 95 -3.24 15.49 -0.16
C LYS A 95 -2.10 14.47 0.01
N ILE A 96 -2.19 13.64 1.06
CA ILE A 96 -1.24 12.56 1.36
C ILE A 96 -1.18 11.54 0.21
N MET A 97 -2.32 11.11 -0.33
CA MET A 97 -2.36 10.19 -1.48
C MET A 97 -1.71 10.78 -2.73
N LYS A 98 -1.92 12.07 -3.01
CA LYS A 98 -1.26 12.78 -4.12
C LYS A 98 0.26 12.85 -3.91
N GLU A 99 0.71 13.12 -2.69
CA GLU A 99 2.12 13.20 -2.33
C GLU A 99 2.80 11.84 -2.46
N TRP A 100 2.26 10.81 -1.82
CA TRP A 100 2.70 9.41 -1.90
C TRP A 100 2.88 8.95 -3.35
N LEU A 101 1.84 9.12 -4.18
CA LEU A 101 1.82 8.66 -5.58
C LEU A 101 2.69 9.51 -6.53
N SER A 102 3.16 10.68 -6.08
CA SER A 102 4.13 11.51 -6.82
C SER A 102 5.58 11.16 -6.50
N GLN A 103 5.83 10.53 -5.37
CA GLN A 103 7.17 10.23 -4.84
C GLN A 103 7.66 8.86 -5.30
N GLU A 104 8.96 8.76 -5.57
CA GLU A 104 9.63 7.54 -6.00
C GLU A 104 10.96 7.39 -5.26
N PHE A 105 11.32 6.17 -4.88
CA PHE A 105 12.56 5.91 -4.16
C PHE A 105 13.73 5.78 -5.14
N HIS A 106 14.78 6.58 -4.93
CA HIS A 106 15.97 6.61 -5.79
C HIS A 106 17.25 6.22 -5.03
N GLY A 107 17.12 5.51 -3.90
CA GLY A 107 18.26 5.03 -3.10
C GLY A 107 19.01 6.14 -2.37
N GLY A 108 20.22 6.44 -2.84
CA GLY A 108 21.12 7.44 -2.26
C GLY A 108 21.47 7.16 -0.80
N ALA A 109 21.59 8.21 0.02
CA ALA A 109 21.97 8.13 1.44
C ALA A 109 21.00 7.35 2.35
N SER A 110 19.86 6.87 1.82
CA SER A 110 18.96 5.97 2.55
C SER A 110 19.07 4.50 2.18
N GLN A 111 19.75 4.15 1.08
CA GLN A 111 19.84 2.78 0.57
C GLN A 111 20.34 1.79 1.64
N ALA A 112 21.50 2.06 2.25
CA ALA A 112 22.10 1.18 3.27
C ALA A 112 21.21 0.91 4.50
N LYS A 113 20.23 1.77 4.81
CA LYS A 113 19.25 1.52 5.89
C LYS A 113 18.10 0.64 5.41
N VAL A 114 17.67 0.82 4.16
CA VAL A 114 16.67 -0.03 3.50
C VAL A 114 17.22 -1.45 3.32
N ASP A 115 18.50 -1.58 2.96
CA ASP A 115 19.21 -2.85 2.86
C ASP A 115 19.26 -3.56 4.23
N GLN A 116 19.61 -2.85 5.31
CA GLN A 116 19.60 -3.41 6.68
C GLN A 116 18.20 -3.86 7.14
N ILE A 117 17.12 -3.19 6.71
CA ILE A 117 15.74 -3.64 7.00
C ILE A 117 15.46 -4.98 6.30
N ALA A 118 15.91 -5.13 5.05
CA ALA A 118 15.81 -6.40 4.32
C ALA A 118 16.70 -7.51 4.92
N GLU A 119 17.90 -7.19 5.41
CA GLU A 119 18.76 -8.14 6.14
C GLU A 119 18.10 -8.63 7.44
N VAL A 120 17.46 -7.73 8.20
CA VAL A 120 16.68 -8.09 9.39
C VAL A 120 15.51 -9.00 9.01
N GLU A 121 14.73 -8.64 7.98
CA GLU A 121 13.65 -9.50 7.47
C GLU A 121 14.18 -10.89 7.08
N HIS A 122 15.28 -10.96 6.32
CA HIS A 122 15.89 -12.22 5.93
C HIS A 122 16.34 -13.05 7.15
N SER A 123 16.95 -12.45 8.16
CA SER A 123 17.36 -13.13 9.40
C SER A 123 16.17 -13.73 10.17
N MET A 124 15.01 -13.06 10.15
CA MET A 124 13.78 -13.54 10.78
C MET A 124 13.04 -14.58 9.94
N SER A 125 13.24 -14.59 8.62
CA SER A 125 12.52 -15.44 7.65
C SER A 125 12.97 -16.91 7.59
N GLY A 126 13.65 -17.42 8.62
CA GLY A 126 14.17 -18.79 8.73
C GLY A 126 13.14 -19.93 8.78
N ARG A 127 11.97 -19.79 8.14
CA ARG A 127 10.89 -20.78 8.06
C ARG A 127 10.33 -20.90 6.63
N LYS A 128 11.06 -21.66 5.80
CA LYS A 128 10.66 -22.18 4.48
C LYS A 128 10.35 -21.14 3.39
N SER A 129 11.32 -20.94 2.50
CA SER A 129 11.02 -20.51 1.13
C SER A 129 10.25 -21.59 0.36
N CYS A 130 9.44 -21.19 -0.61
CA CYS A 130 8.84 -22.08 -1.61
C CYS A 130 8.91 -21.37 -2.98
N ASN A 131 9.22 -22.12 -4.04
CA ASN A 131 9.57 -21.53 -5.33
C ASN A 131 8.37 -20.93 -6.07
N SER A 132 8.60 -19.80 -6.75
CA SER A 132 7.61 -19.18 -7.62
C SER A 132 7.39 -20.02 -8.89
N GLN A 133 6.11 -20.28 -9.21
CA GLN A 133 5.69 -20.58 -10.57
C GLN A 133 5.13 -19.30 -11.19
N ARG A 134 5.59 -18.97 -12.40
CA ARG A 134 5.06 -17.84 -13.19
C ARG A 134 4.00 -18.37 -14.16
N SER A 135 2.78 -17.90 -14.04
CA SER A 135 1.73 -18.08 -15.06
C SER A 135 1.31 -16.73 -15.66
N SER A 136 0.93 -16.76 -16.93
CA SER A 136 0.50 -15.60 -17.71
C SER A 136 -0.93 -15.17 -17.33
N PHE A 137 -1.14 -13.88 -17.07
CA PHE A 137 -2.46 -13.34 -16.71
C PHE A 137 -2.80 -12.01 -17.40
N GLU A 138 -4.09 -11.80 -17.58
CA GLU A 138 -4.68 -10.87 -18.55
C GLU A 138 -4.96 -9.45 -18.00
N ASN A 139 -5.61 -8.62 -18.83
CA ASN A 139 -5.41 -7.17 -18.91
C ASN A 139 -6.36 -6.30 -18.07
N TYR A 140 -6.35 -6.42 -16.73
CA TYR A 140 -7.11 -5.50 -15.85
C TYR A 140 -6.27 -4.78 -14.78
N THR A 141 -6.62 -3.52 -14.53
CA THR A 141 -5.86 -2.57 -13.68
C THR A 141 -6.69 -1.57 -12.85
N HIS A 142 -8.04 -1.51 -12.96
CA HIS A 142 -9.06 -0.96 -11.99
C HIS A 142 -8.99 0.58 -11.66
N VAL A 143 -9.67 1.26 -10.69
CA VAL A 143 -10.50 0.96 -9.46
C VAL A 143 -10.10 1.76 -8.15
N LEU A 144 -10.84 2.77 -7.63
CA LEU A 144 -10.51 3.55 -6.38
C LEU A 144 -11.72 3.95 -5.47
N ILE A 145 -11.40 4.28 -4.21
CA ILE A 145 -12.21 4.92 -3.13
C ILE A 145 -13.26 5.94 -3.61
N HIS A 146 -14.49 5.81 -3.07
CA HIS A 146 -15.61 6.73 -3.27
C HIS A 146 -16.21 7.12 -1.90
N PRO A 147 -16.30 8.41 -1.52
CA PRO A 147 -17.15 8.85 -0.40
C PRO A 147 -18.60 8.91 -0.88
N ILE A 148 -19.55 8.32 -0.15
CA ILE A 148 -20.94 8.13 -0.59
C ILE A 148 -21.55 9.44 -1.14
N GLY A 149 -22.00 9.42 -2.42
CA GLY A 149 -22.86 10.45 -3.01
C GLY A 149 -22.31 11.31 -4.17
N GLY A 150 -21.00 11.43 -4.38
CA GLY A 150 -20.43 12.38 -5.37
C GLY A 150 -19.83 11.78 -6.65
N ARG A 151 -20.29 12.22 -7.84
CA ARG A 151 -19.65 11.95 -9.15
C ARG A 151 -18.54 12.97 -9.45
N VAL A 152 -17.34 12.51 -9.85
CA VAL A 152 -16.24 13.34 -10.40
C VAL A 152 -15.65 12.67 -11.65
N GLY A 153 -15.05 13.45 -12.56
CA GLY A 153 -14.74 13.06 -13.95
C GLY A 153 -13.41 12.33 -14.21
N LYS A 154 -13.29 11.81 -15.44
CA LYS A 154 -12.17 11.00 -15.98
C LYS A 154 -10.89 11.80 -16.24
N PHE A 155 -9.72 11.16 -16.12
CA PHE A 155 -8.46 11.60 -16.76
C PHE A 155 -7.67 10.39 -17.34
N LEU A 156 -6.45 10.64 -17.82
CA LEU A 156 -5.41 9.66 -18.24
C LEU A 156 -4.03 10.36 -18.15
N PRO A 157 -2.89 9.67 -18.34
CA PRO A 157 -2.48 8.34 -17.85
C PRO A 157 -1.22 8.44 -16.93
N GLY A 158 -0.70 7.32 -16.40
CA GLY A 158 0.55 7.35 -15.63
C GLY A 158 0.90 6.05 -14.88
N LYS A 159 0.79 6.08 -13.55
CA LYS A 159 1.19 5.00 -12.62
C LYS A 159 0.00 4.14 -12.13
N LYS A 160 0.29 3.01 -11.46
CA LYS A 160 -0.69 1.94 -11.12
C LYS A 160 -0.47 1.38 -9.70
N MET A 161 -1.55 1.00 -9.00
CA MET A 161 -1.67 0.91 -7.52
C MET A 161 -2.69 -0.19 -7.11
N ILE A 162 -2.78 -0.55 -5.82
CA ILE A 162 -3.75 -1.50 -5.22
C ILE A 162 -4.24 -0.94 -3.86
N SER A 163 -5.45 -1.26 -3.40
CA SER A 163 -6.07 -0.64 -2.21
C SER A 163 -7.12 -1.51 -1.49
N VAL A 164 -7.31 -1.26 -0.19
CA VAL A 164 -8.42 -1.75 0.66
C VAL A 164 -8.99 -0.59 1.49
N VAL A 165 -10.32 -0.59 1.69
CA VAL A 165 -11.02 0.35 2.59
C VAL A 165 -11.79 -0.41 3.67
N PHE A 166 -11.60 0.01 4.93
CA PHE A 166 -12.43 -0.29 6.09
C PHE A 166 -13.06 1.00 6.62
N SER A 167 -14.33 0.90 7.01
CA SER A 167 -15.01 1.79 7.95
C SER A 167 -14.72 1.38 9.39
#